data_AF-A0A3M6QJS1-F1
#
_entry.id   AF-A0A3M6QJS1-F1
#
_cell.length_a   1.000
_cell.length_b   1.000
_cell.length_c   1.000
_cell.angle_alpha   90.00
_cell.angle_beta   90.00
_cell.angle_gamma   90.00
#
_symmetry.space_group_name_H-M   'P 1'
#
loop_
_entity.id
_entity.type
_entity.pdbx_description
1 polymer ?
#
loop_
_entity_poly.entity_id
_entity_poly.type
_entity_poly.pdbx_seq_one_letter_code
_entity_poly.pdbx_strand_id
1 'polypeptide(L)' 'MTGMPPAPVIPRSYAQWRHCIVHECGLTLTAAYIAERLQALNQADSQETLRFRRLYGDAHWQAVCGWFAQARQEAG' A
#
# COMPACT_ATOMS: atom_id res chain seq x y z
N MET A 1 -16.74 25.41 -15.09
CA MET A 1 -16.22 24.09 -15.52
C MET A 1 -15.60 23.44 -14.30
N THR A 2 -16.38 22.68 -13.53
CA THR A 2 -15.88 22.06 -12.29
C THR A 2 -15.04 20.85 -12.70
N GLY A 3 -13.71 21.02 -12.69
CA GLY A 3 -12.79 19.92 -12.87
C GLY A 3 -12.93 18.96 -11.70
N MET A 4 -13.47 17.77 -11.96
CA MET A 4 -13.43 16.68 -11.01
C MET A 4 -11.95 16.42 -10.66
N PRO A 5 -11.57 16.29 -9.37
CA PRO A 5 -10.20 15.93 -9.04
C PRO A 5 -9.84 14.63 -9.76
N PRO A 6 -8.58 14.49 -10.23
CA PRO A 6 -8.15 13.23 -10.84
C PRO A 6 -8.45 12.09 -9.85
N ALA A 7 -9.01 10.99 -10.36
CA ALA A 7 -9.19 9.78 -9.58
C ALA A 7 -7.85 9.43 -8.89
N PRO A 8 -7.87 8.95 -7.63
CA PRO A 8 -6.64 8.63 -6.91
C PRO A 8 -5.81 7.69 -7.78
N VAL A 9 -4.61 8.14 -8.15
CA VAL A 9 -3.71 7.39 -9.01
C VAL A 9 -3.29 6.14 -8.23
N ILE A 10 -3.77 4.98 -8.66
CA ILE A 10 -3.32 3.71 -8.08
C ILE A 10 -1.82 3.60 -8.35
N PRO A 11 -0.97 3.53 -7.33
CA PRO A 11 0.47 3.54 -7.53
C PRO A 11 0.89 2.32 -8.35
N ARG A 12 1.76 2.53 -9.35
CA ARG A 12 2.25 1.45 -10.23
C ARG A 12 3.69 1.05 -9.96
N SER A 13 4.32 1.67 -8.97
CA SER A 13 5.73 1.47 -8.61
C SER A 13 5.95 1.75 -7.14
N TYR A 14 7.05 1.21 -6.60
CA TYR A 14 7.47 1.45 -5.22
C TYR A 14 7.59 2.95 -4.89
N ALA A 15 8.22 3.74 -5.77
CA ALA A 15 8.42 5.17 -5.56
C ALA A 15 7.09 5.94 -5.48
N GLN A 16 6.14 5.63 -6.37
CA GLN A 16 4.81 6.25 -6.34
C GLN A 16 4.03 5.85 -5.08
N TRP A 17 4.07 4.57 -4.72
CA TRP A 17 3.42 4.06 -3.51
C TRP A 17 3.99 4.70 -2.25
N ARG A 18 5.32 4.77 -2.14
CA ARG A 18 6.02 5.40 -1.00
C ARG A 18 5.69 6.89 -0.92
N HIS A 19 5.67 7.58 -2.05
CA HIS A 19 5.30 8.99 -2.09
C HIS A 19 3.86 9.20 -1.62
N CYS A 20 2.92 8.38 -2.10
CA CYS A 20 1.53 8.44 -1.71
C CYS A 20 1.36 8.23 -0.21
N ILE A 21 1.96 7.19 0.36
CA ILE A 21 1.85 6.91 1.80
C ILE A 21 2.47 8.03 2.64
N VAL A 22 3.67 8.50 2.30
CA VAL A 22 4.43 9.43 3.15
C VAL A 22 3.97 10.87 2.99
N HIS A 23 3.70 11.31 1.76
CA HIS A 23 3.39 12.71 1.48
C HIS A 23 1.90 12.96 1.30
N GLU A 24 1.18 12.10 0.58
CA GLU A 24 -0.26 12.31 0.34
C GLU A 24 -1.11 11.83 1.51
N CYS A 25 -0.79 10.67 2.10
CA CYS A 25 -1.45 10.13 3.28
C CYS A 25 -0.83 10.61 4.60
N GLY A 26 0.38 11.19 4.58
CA GLY A 26 1.06 11.70 5.78
C GLY A 26 1.51 10.62 6.76
N LEU A 27 1.64 9.37 6.31
CA LEU A 27 1.99 8.22 7.15
C LEU A 27 3.50 8.00 7.17
N THR A 28 4.04 7.71 8.36
CA THR A 28 5.46 7.36 8.47
C THR A 28 5.64 5.85 8.37
N LEU A 29 6.48 5.41 7.42
CA LEU A 29 6.83 4.00 7.23
C LEU A 29 7.84 3.52 8.29
N THR A 30 7.42 3.46 9.55
CA THR A 30 8.23 2.90 10.64
C THR A 30 8.29 1.38 10.55
N ALA A 31 9.33 0.76 11.12
CA ALA A 31 9.44 -0.70 11.16
C ALA A 31 8.22 -1.37 11.81
N ALA A 32 7.68 -0.78 12.88
CA ALA A 32 6.47 -1.27 13.55
C ALA A 32 5.23 -1.18 12.65
N TYR A 33 5.02 -0.03 12.00
CA TYR A 33 3.90 0.16 11.07
C TYR A 33 3.97 -0.83 9.90
N ILE A 34 5.15 -0.98 9.30
CA ILE A 34 5.37 -1.92 8.19
C ILE A 34 5.09 -3.36 8.63
N ALA A 35 5.54 -3.76 9.81
CA ALA A 35 5.31 -5.11 10.34
C ALA A 35 3.81 -5.40 10.54
N GLU A 36 3.07 -4.46 11.13
CA GLU A 36 1.62 -4.56 11.30
C GLU A 36 0.90 -4.70 9.96
N ARG A 37 1.24 -3.84 8.98
CA ARG A 37 0.62 -3.87 7.65
C ARG A 37 0.93 -5.16 6.89
N LEU A 38 2.16 -5.66 6.97
CA LEU A 38 2.53 -6.95 6.38
C LEU A 38 1.77 -8.11 7.04
N GLN A 39 1.61 -8.09 8.36
CA GLN A 39 0.85 -9.11 9.07
C GLN A 39 -0.62 -9.12 8.59
N ALA A 40 -1.25 -7.95 8.53
CA ALA A 40 -2.64 -7.81 8.07
C ALA A 40 -2.80 -8.30 6.62
N LEU A 41 -1.92 -7.86 5.70
CA LEU A 41 -1.98 -8.23 4.29
C LEU A 41 -1.65 -9.71 4.01
N ASN A 42 -0.86 -10.35 4.87
CA ASN A 42 -0.50 -11.76 4.73
C ASN A 42 -1.58 -12.70 5.30
N GLN A 43 -2.55 -12.18 6.05
CA GLN A 43 -3.77 -12.94 6.39
C GLN A 43 -4.71 -12.94 5.19
N ALA A 44 -4.48 -13.87 4.25
CA ALA A 44 -5.20 -13.96 2.99
C ALA A 44 -6.73 -14.09 3.15
N ASP A 45 -7.18 -14.73 4.24
CA ASP A 45 -8.60 -14.94 4.58
C ASP A 45 -9.22 -13.80 5.41
N SER A 46 -8.44 -12.78 5.77
CA SER A 46 -8.99 -11.59 6.42
C SER A 46 -9.95 -10.87 5.49
N GLN A 47 -11.08 -10.42 6.02
CA GLN A 47 -12.05 -9.60 5.28
C GLN A 47 -11.42 -8.34 4.68
N GLU A 48 -10.40 -7.78 5.34
CA GLU A 48 -9.67 -6.62 4.82
C GLU A 48 -8.85 -7.00 3.58
N THR A 49 -8.10 -8.09 3.63
CA THR A 49 -7.30 -8.59 2.51
C THR A 49 -8.16 -9.00 1.33
N LEU A 50 -9.27 -9.71 1.59
CA LEU A 50 -10.23 -10.08 0.55
C LEU A 50 -10.87 -8.85 -0.09
N ARG A 51 -11.24 -7.83 0.71
CA ARG A 51 -11.76 -6.56 0.19
C ARG A 51 -10.72 -5.84 -0.66
N PHE A 52 -9.48 -5.79 -0.19
CA PHE A 52 -8.38 -5.16 -0.92
C PHE A 52 -8.14 -5.84 -2.28
N ARG A 53 -8.05 -7.18 -2.29
CA ARG A 53 -7.89 -7.97 -3.53
C ARG A 53 -9.06 -7.79 -4.49
N ARG A 54 -10.30 -7.68 -3.99
CA ARG A 54 -11.49 -7.41 -4.83
C ARG A 54 -11.47 -6.01 -5.45
N LEU A 55 -10.99 -5.00 -4.73
CA LEU A 55 -10.97 -3.62 -5.19
C LEU A 55 -9.81 -3.33 -6.15
N TYR A 56 -8.63 -3.88 -5.86
CA TYR A 56 -7.38 -3.53 -6.56
C TYR A 56 -6.77 -4.67 -7.37
N GLY A 57 -7.27 -5.90 -7.20
CA GLY A 57 -6.74 -7.10 -7.85
C GLY A 57 -5.54 -7.73 -7.14
N ASP A 58 -5.35 -9.02 -7.38
CA ASP A 58 -4.26 -9.82 -6.80
C ASP A 58 -2.87 -9.32 -7.15
N ALA A 59 -2.67 -8.87 -8.39
CA ALA A 59 -1.39 -8.34 -8.86
C ALA A 59 -0.97 -7.09 -8.07
N HIS A 60 -1.92 -6.20 -7.79
CA HIS A 60 -1.64 -5.00 -6.99
C HIS A 60 -1.41 -5.34 -5.53
N TRP A 61 -2.18 -6.28 -4.96
CA TRP A 61 -1.96 -6.78 -3.61
C TRP A 61 -0.55 -7.36 -3.43
N GLN A 62 -0.08 -8.19 -4.36
CA GLN A 62 1.28 -8.73 -4.35
C GLN A 62 2.34 -7.61 -4.46
N ALA A 63 2.13 -6.64 -5.34
CA ALA A 63 3.02 -5.49 -5.48
C ALA A 63 3.14 -4.69 -4.16
N VAL A 64 2.00 -4.39 -3.52
CA VAL A 64 1.96 -3.68 -2.22
C VAL A 64 2.65 -4.48 -1.12
N CYS A 65 2.46 -5.80 -1.05
CA CYS A 65 3.20 -6.65 -0.11
C CYS A 65 4.71 -6.57 -0.36
N GLY A 66 5.14 -6.62 -1.62
CA GLY A 66 6.54 -6.46 -2.01
C GLY A 66 7.10 -5.09 -1.65
N TRP A 67 6.33 -4.02 -1.83
CA TRP A 67 6.73 -2.67 -1.47
C TRP A 67 6.87 -2.47 0.03
N PHE A 68 5.96 -3.01 0.84
CA PHE A 68 6.13 -3.03 2.30
C PHE A 68 7.37 -3.84 2.70
N ALA A 69 7.62 -4.99 2.07
CA ALA A 69 8.82 -5.78 2.35
C ALA A 69 10.11 -5.02 2.01
N GLN A 70 10.15 -4.32 0.87
CA GLN A 70 11.26 -3.45 0.49
C GLN A 70 11.46 -2.30 1.48
N ALA A 71 10.38 -1.58 1.83
CA ALA A 71 10.43 -0.50 2.80
C ALA A 71 10.96 -0.97 4.17
N ARG A 72 10.67 -2.22 4.56
CA ARG A 72 11.22 -2.80 5.79
C ARG A 72 12.74 -2.95 5.74
N GLN A 73 13.29 -3.32 4.60
CA GLN A 73 14.75 -3.43 4.42
C GLN A 73 15.43 -2.06 4.45
N GLU A 74 14.77 -1.03 3.92
CA GLU A 74 15.30 0.35 3.95
C GLU A 74 15.20 1.02 5.32
N ALA A 75 14.31 0.54 6.20
CA ALA A 75 14.08 1.09 7.54
C ALA A 75 14.91 0.41 8.65
N GLY A 76 15.65 -0.66 8.33
CA GLY A 76 16.56 -1.37 9.25
C GLY A 76 18.00 -0.92 9.10
#